data_AF-A0A6I5X165-F1
#
_entry.id   AF-A0A6I5X165-F1
#
_cell.length_a   1.000
_cell.length_b   1.000
_cell.length_c   1.000
_cell.angle_alpha   90.00
_cell.angle_beta   90.00
_cell.angle_gamma   90.00
#
_symmetry.space_group_name_H-M   'P 1'
#
loop_
_entity.id
_entity.type
_entity.pdbx_description
1 polymer ?
#
loop_
_entity_poly.entity_id
_entity_poly.type
_entity_poly.pdbx_seq_one_letter_code
_entity_poly.pdbx_strand_id
1 'polypeptide(L)'
;MRLALPFVALIVLAACDRSPEQPVPADAATTVPASEASVLPIASAAPQAPAKKTPRVTLAADGIIMAGAVDGRDTAATLKFGRDQAETLEAMTVEFGKPKFGKLAECGAGPMEFAAWGPLTLNFLGGKLVGWRAEKGAPVVTVDGLQLGNTLAEISAERSARRVPGTTLPGEFEYASGDGGTIGGFLDGAGDGAKVVSFHAGTTCFFR
;
A
#
# COMPACT_ATOMS: atom_id res chain seq x y z
N MET A 1 -41.19 42.73 12.54
CA MET A 1 -42.14 41.66 12.91
C MET A 1 -41.33 40.51 13.51
N ARG A 2 -41.57 40.21 14.79
CA ARG A 2 -40.98 39.10 15.54
C ARG A 2 -41.56 37.78 14.99
N LEU A 3 -40.78 36.71 14.93
CA LEU A 3 -41.07 35.52 15.73
C LEU A 3 -39.87 34.55 15.73
N ALA A 4 -39.46 34.19 16.95
CA ALA A 4 -38.45 33.22 17.28
C ALA A 4 -39.14 31.94 17.80
N LEU A 5 -38.58 30.78 17.43
CA LEU A 5 -38.43 29.52 18.20
C LEU A 5 -39.69 28.86 18.82
N PRO A 6 -39.60 27.63 19.36
CA PRO A 6 -39.18 26.34 18.80
C PRO A 6 -40.24 25.25 19.11
N PHE A 7 -40.06 24.00 18.67
CA PHE A 7 -40.73 22.88 19.35
C PHE A 7 -39.74 21.73 19.59
N VAL A 8 -39.66 21.37 20.86
CA VAL A 8 -38.85 20.33 21.48
C VAL A 8 -39.74 19.08 21.65
N ALA A 9 -39.09 17.92 21.75
CA ALA A 9 -39.39 16.80 22.67
C ALA A 9 -39.73 15.44 22.03
N LEU A 10 -38.77 14.51 22.24
CA LEU A 10 -38.87 13.27 23.02
C LEU A 10 -39.75 12.10 22.51
N ILE A 11 -39.21 10.87 22.68
CA ILE A 11 -39.84 9.52 22.89
C ILE A 11 -39.00 8.45 22.14
N VAL A 12 -38.63 7.25 22.62
CA VAL A 12 -38.79 6.48 23.87
C VAL A 12 -37.72 5.35 23.87
N LEU A 13 -37.33 4.90 25.06
CA LEU A 13 -36.51 3.71 25.32
C LEU A 13 -37.13 2.41 24.79
N ALA A 14 -36.31 1.52 24.23
CA ALA A 14 -36.59 0.09 24.17
C ALA A 14 -35.42 -0.69 24.80
N ALA A 15 -35.71 -1.31 25.94
CA ALA A 15 -34.90 -2.29 26.64
C ALA A 15 -35.57 -3.66 26.51
N CYS A 16 -34.80 -4.72 26.31
CA CYS A 16 -35.06 -6.17 26.52
C CYS A 16 -33.79 -6.90 26.03
N ASP A 17 -33.21 -7.93 26.62
CA ASP A 17 -33.34 -8.57 27.93
C ASP A 17 -32.06 -9.43 28.11
N ARG A 18 -31.71 -9.79 29.34
CA ARG A 18 -30.52 -10.58 29.70
C ARG A 18 -30.75 -12.07 29.47
N SER A 19 -29.68 -12.82 29.22
CA SER A 19 -29.63 -14.23 29.61
C SER A 19 -28.23 -14.61 30.12
N PRO A 20 -28.05 -14.82 31.43
CA PRO A 20 -26.89 -15.51 31.99
C PRO A 20 -27.30 -16.94 32.36
N GLU A 21 -26.67 -17.95 31.79
CA GLU A 21 -26.76 -19.33 32.31
C GLU A 21 -25.45 -19.68 33.01
N GLN A 22 -25.60 -20.08 34.27
CA GLN A 22 -24.58 -20.36 35.28
C GLN A 22 -24.18 -21.86 35.28
N PRO A 23 -23.20 -22.29 36.10
CA PRO A 23 -22.32 -23.44 35.85
C PRO A 23 -22.87 -24.77 36.39
N VAL A 24 -22.24 -25.87 36.00
CA VAL A 24 -22.46 -27.21 36.58
C VAL A 24 -21.13 -27.74 37.17
N PRO A 25 -21.13 -28.33 38.38
CA PRO A 25 -19.92 -28.57 39.17
C PRO A 25 -19.28 -29.95 38.96
N ALA A 26 -18.09 -30.08 39.54
CA ALA A 26 -17.23 -31.27 39.57
C ALA A 26 -17.60 -32.26 40.68
N ASP A 27 -17.43 -33.55 40.41
CA ASP A 27 -17.02 -34.64 41.32
C ASP A 27 -16.88 -35.92 40.46
N ALA A 28 -16.05 -36.92 40.68
CA ALA A 28 -15.02 -37.22 41.66
C ALA A 28 -14.14 -38.33 41.05
N ALA A 29 -12.91 -38.44 41.54
CA ALA A 29 -11.87 -39.38 41.10
C ALA A 29 -12.24 -40.88 41.26
N THR A 30 -11.68 -41.73 40.41
CA THR A 30 -11.25 -43.12 40.74
C THR A 30 -10.12 -43.54 39.80
N THR A 31 -9.23 -44.36 40.35
CA THR A 31 -7.82 -44.65 40.06
C THR A 31 -7.49 -45.55 38.84
N VAL A 32 -6.26 -45.34 38.33
CA VAL A 32 -5.37 -46.06 37.36
C VAL A 32 -5.18 -47.57 37.72
N PRO A 33 -4.66 -48.53 36.86
CA PRO A 33 -3.71 -48.33 35.75
C PRO A 33 -3.66 -49.26 34.50
N ALA A 34 -2.80 -48.82 33.55
CA ALA A 34 -1.97 -49.52 32.55
C ALA A 34 -2.60 -50.25 31.33
N SER A 35 -2.33 -49.78 30.10
CA SER A 35 -1.18 -50.22 29.26
C SER A 35 -1.23 -49.62 27.84
N GLU A 36 -0.07 -49.15 27.38
CA GLU A 36 0.45 -49.04 26.00
C GLU A 36 -0.46 -48.69 24.81
N ALA A 37 -0.28 -47.49 24.25
CA ALA A 37 0.36 -47.32 22.93
C ALA A 37 0.51 -45.82 22.62
N SER A 38 1.76 -45.38 22.60
CA SER A 38 2.16 -44.02 22.24
C SER A 38 1.97 -43.82 20.73
N VAL A 39 0.88 -43.17 20.33
CA VAL A 39 0.75 -42.57 18.99
C VAL A 39 0.82 -41.07 19.18
N LEU A 40 1.97 -40.49 18.86
CA LEU A 40 2.13 -39.04 18.79
C LEU A 40 1.06 -38.47 17.85
N PRO A 41 0.31 -37.43 18.22
CA PRO A 41 -0.54 -36.76 17.26
C PRO A 41 0.36 -36.10 16.24
N ILE A 42 0.34 -36.62 15.01
CA ILE A 42 0.91 -35.95 13.85
C ILE A 42 0.18 -34.63 13.74
N ALA A 43 0.87 -33.55 14.12
CA ALA A 43 0.37 -32.20 13.95
C ALA A 43 0.02 -32.03 12.47
N SER A 44 -1.27 -31.91 12.18
CA SER A 44 -1.79 -31.55 10.88
C SER A 44 -1.10 -30.25 10.48
N ALA A 45 -0.18 -30.33 9.52
CA ALA A 45 0.54 -29.18 9.03
C ALA A 45 -0.49 -28.22 8.45
N ALA A 46 -0.69 -27.08 9.12
CA ALA A 46 -1.47 -25.99 8.59
C ALA A 46 -0.93 -25.64 7.19
N PRO A 47 -1.79 -25.34 6.21
CA PRO A 47 -1.34 -24.90 4.89
C PRO A 47 -0.40 -23.71 5.07
N GLN A 48 0.88 -23.91 4.73
CA GLN A 48 1.84 -22.83 4.72
C GLN A 48 1.35 -21.82 3.68
N ALA A 49 1.03 -20.61 4.14
CA ALA A 49 0.71 -19.51 3.25
C ALA A 49 1.86 -19.38 2.23
N PRO A 50 1.57 -19.23 0.93
CA PRO A 50 2.62 -19.13 -0.07
C PRO A 50 3.56 -17.98 0.31
N ALA A 51 4.87 -18.26 0.34
CA ALA A 51 5.88 -17.26 0.60
C ALA A 51 5.64 -16.06 -0.33
N LYS A 52 5.34 -14.89 0.27
CA LYS A 52 5.20 -13.65 -0.49
C LYS A 52 6.54 -13.41 -1.19
N LYS A 53 6.56 -13.43 -2.52
CA LYS A 53 7.76 -13.07 -3.29
C LYS A 53 8.19 -11.67 -2.86
N THR A 54 9.44 -11.53 -2.42
CA THR A 54 10.01 -10.21 -2.09
C THR A 54 9.97 -9.34 -3.35
N PRO A 55 9.34 -8.15 -3.32
CA PRO A 55 9.34 -7.25 -4.46
C PRO A 55 10.77 -6.90 -4.84
N ARG A 56 11.13 -7.04 -6.12
CA ARG A 56 12.46 -6.66 -6.62
C ARG A 56 12.61 -5.15 -6.78
N VAL A 57 11.50 -4.41 -6.75
CA VAL A 57 11.49 -2.95 -6.85
C VAL A 57 10.78 -2.35 -5.66
N THR A 58 11.49 -1.40 -5.05
CA THR A 58 11.01 -0.58 -3.95
C THR A 58 10.92 0.88 -4.41
N LEU A 59 9.78 1.51 -4.16
CA LEU A 59 9.48 2.88 -4.57
C LEU A 59 9.93 3.85 -3.47
N ALA A 60 10.81 4.76 -3.82
CA ALA A 60 11.36 5.80 -2.94
C ALA A 60 10.80 7.17 -3.35
N ALA A 61 10.74 8.12 -2.42
CA ALA A 61 10.21 9.45 -2.72
C ALA A 61 11.06 10.23 -3.74
N ASP A 62 12.33 9.84 -3.90
CA ASP A 62 13.30 10.47 -4.80
C ASP A 62 13.82 9.52 -5.89
N GLY A 63 13.15 8.40 -6.14
CA GLY A 63 13.57 7.44 -7.16
C GLY A 63 12.98 6.05 -6.99
N ILE A 64 13.70 5.05 -7.49
CA ILE A 64 13.36 3.63 -7.31
C ILE A 64 14.61 2.86 -6.87
N ILE A 65 14.41 1.85 -6.03
CA ILE A 65 15.46 0.97 -5.53
C ILE A 65 15.25 -0.41 -6.14
N MET A 66 16.25 -0.88 -6.88
CA MET A 66 16.30 -2.19 -7.50
C MET A 66 17.06 -3.14 -6.59
N ALA A 67 16.39 -4.19 -6.12
CA ALA A 67 17.04 -5.30 -5.42
C ALA A 67 17.71 -6.23 -6.44
N GLY A 68 18.93 -6.64 -6.16
CA GLY A 68 19.71 -7.55 -6.98
C GLY A 68 20.49 -8.54 -6.13
N ALA A 69 21.29 -9.37 -6.78
CA ALA A 69 22.27 -10.20 -6.11
C ALA A 69 23.53 -10.32 -6.97
N VAL A 70 24.70 -10.25 -6.34
CA VAL A 70 26.02 -10.46 -6.96
C VAL A 70 26.73 -11.54 -6.15
N ASP A 71 27.16 -12.62 -6.80
CA ASP A 71 27.80 -13.77 -6.16
C ASP A 71 27.02 -14.34 -4.96
N GLY A 72 25.68 -14.36 -5.07
CA GLY A 72 24.79 -14.86 -4.02
C GLY A 72 24.61 -13.92 -2.82
N ARG A 73 25.14 -12.69 -2.89
CA ARG A 73 24.90 -11.65 -1.88
C ARG A 73 23.90 -10.63 -2.38
N ASP A 74 22.95 -10.27 -1.53
CA ASP A 74 21.96 -9.26 -1.83
C ASP A 74 22.62 -7.90 -2.07
N THR A 75 22.17 -7.20 -3.11
CA THR A 75 22.59 -5.85 -3.45
C THR A 75 21.37 -4.97 -3.69
N ALA A 76 21.55 -3.65 -3.58
CA ALA A 76 20.53 -2.68 -3.90
C ALA A 76 21.15 -1.55 -4.73
N ALA A 77 20.51 -1.20 -5.84
CA ALA A 77 20.89 -0.07 -6.67
C ALA A 77 19.77 0.97 -6.67
N THR A 78 20.08 2.21 -6.31
CA THR A 78 19.10 3.30 -6.37
C THR A 78 19.20 4.05 -7.69
N LEU A 79 18.09 4.12 -8.41
CA LEU A 79 17.89 4.96 -9.57
C LEU A 79 17.20 6.24 -9.08
N LYS A 80 18.01 7.21 -8.65
CA LYS A 80 17.53 8.51 -8.18
C LYS A 80 16.94 9.34 -9.31
N PHE A 81 16.02 10.23 -8.99
CA PHE A 81 15.60 11.30 -9.90
C PHE A 81 16.81 12.11 -10.36
N GLY A 82 16.81 12.52 -11.62
CA GLY A 82 17.96 13.11 -12.31
C GLY A 82 18.88 12.09 -12.98
N ARG A 83 18.66 10.78 -12.78
CA ARG A 83 19.42 9.74 -13.51
C ARG A 83 19.10 9.75 -15.01
N ASP A 84 20.07 9.38 -15.82
CA ASP A 84 19.90 9.25 -17.26
C ASP A 84 18.83 8.23 -17.65
N GLN A 85 18.01 8.58 -18.64
CA GLN A 85 16.93 7.74 -19.15
C GLN A 85 17.46 6.43 -19.74
N ALA A 86 18.53 6.44 -20.53
CA ALA A 86 19.03 5.22 -21.17
C ALA A 86 19.49 4.21 -20.13
N GLU A 87 20.27 4.64 -19.13
CA GLU A 87 20.72 3.80 -18.02
C GLU A 87 19.56 3.28 -17.16
N THR A 88 18.57 4.14 -16.91
CA THR A 88 17.38 3.76 -16.13
C THR A 88 16.58 2.69 -16.87
N LEU A 89 16.38 2.86 -18.19
CA LEU A 89 15.65 1.91 -19.02
C LEU A 89 16.38 0.57 -19.14
N GLU A 90 17.71 0.58 -19.23
CA GLU A 90 18.52 -0.64 -19.24
C GLU A 90 18.31 -1.44 -17.95
N ALA A 91 18.48 -0.80 -16.79
CA ALA A 91 18.28 -1.44 -15.49
C ALA A 91 16.86 -2.01 -15.32
N MET A 92 15.83 -1.25 -15.72
CA MET A 92 14.44 -1.69 -15.63
C MET A 92 14.09 -2.79 -16.63
N THR A 93 14.72 -2.81 -17.80
CA THR A 93 14.47 -3.83 -18.83
C THR A 93 14.99 -5.20 -18.41
N VAL A 94 16.07 -5.25 -17.64
CA VAL A 94 16.56 -6.52 -17.05
C VAL A 94 15.51 -7.14 -16.13
N GLU A 95 14.81 -6.32 -15.33
CA GLU A 95 13.84 -6.81 -14.35
C GLU A 95 12.45 -7.07 -14.94
N PHE A 96 11.95 -6.16 -15.78
CA PHE A 96 10.56 -6.19 -16.25
C PHE A 96 10.40 -6.45 -17.74
N GLY A 97 11.48 -6.65 -18.48
CA GLY A 97 11.46 -6.75 -19.93
C GLY A 97 11.22 -5.39 -20.61
N LYS A 98 10.78 -5.41 -21.88
CA LYS A 98 10.65 -4.18 -22.67
C LYS A 98 9.45 -3.33 -22.22
N PRO A 99 9.62 -2.00 -22.01
CA PRO A 99 8.50 -1.12 -21.72
C PRO A 99 7.69 -0.78 -22.98
N LYS A 100 6.49 -0.23 -22.75
CA LYS A 100 5.77 0.59 -23.72
C LYS A 100 6.16 2.05 -23.54
N PHE A 101 6.51 2.73 -24.62
CA PHE A 101 6.83 4.16 -24.60
C PHE A 101 5.63 5.03 -24.96
N GLY A 102 5.61 6.26 -24.46
CA GLY A 102 4.68 7.28 -24.88
C GLY A 102 5.15 8.69 -24.51
N LYS A 103 4.35 9.68 -24.91
CA LYS A 103 4.62 11.10 -24.69
C LYS A 103 3.37 11.79 -24.12
N LEU A 104 3.60 12.74 -23.25
CA LEU A 104 2.60 13.64 -22.67
C LEU A 104 3.01 15.05 -23.09
N ALA A 105 2.46 15.49 -24.22
CA ALA A 105 2.81 16.78 -24.82
C ALA A 105 2.38 17.96 -23.94
N GLU A 106 1.26 17.80 -23.24
CA GLU A 106 0.66 18.80 -22.37
C GLU A 106 0.84 18.38 -20.91
N CYS A 107 2.03 18.61 -20.38
CA CYS A 107 2.29 18.52 -18.95
C CYS A 107 2.71 19.90 -18.45
N GLY A 108 2.29 20.29 -17.24
CA GLY A 108 2.65 21.59 -16.64
C GLY A 108 4.16 21.80 -16.48
N ALA A 109 4.94 20.72 -16.46
CA ALA A 109 6.41 20.76 -16.42
C ALA A 109 7.08 20.80 -17.81
N GLY A 110 6.29 20.76 -18.90
CA GLY A 110 6.75 20.65 -20.29
C GLY A 110 6.59 19.25 -20.89
N PRO A 111 6.86 19.07 -22.21
CA PRO A 111 6.68 17.79 -22.89
C PRO A 111 7.45 16.65 -22.21
N MET A 112 6.73 15.64 -21.75
CA MET A 112 7.27 14.54 -20.96
C MET A 112 7.19 13.23 -21.73
N GLU A 113 8.18 12.36 -21.53
CA GLU A 113 8.18 11.00 -22.06
C GLU A 113 7.94 10.01 -20.91
N PHE A 114 7.38 8.85 -21.21
CA PHE A 114 7.23 7.80 -20.20
C PHE A 114 7.56 6.41 -20.76
N ALA A 115 7.95 5.52 -19.86
CA ALA A 115 8.11 4.10 -20.11
C ALA A 115 7.25 3.31 -19.11
N ALA A 116 6.42 2.40 -19.62
CA ALA A 116 5.45 1.65 -18.83
C ALA A 116 5.66 0.13 -18.91
N TRP A 117 5.71 -0.51 -17.75
CA TRP A 117 5.71 -1.96 -17.54
C TRP A 117 4.40 -2.37 -16.87
N GLY A 118 3.35 -2.44 -17.69
CA GLY A 118 2.00 -2.65 -17.20
C GLY A 118 1.59 -1.52 -16.24
N PRO A 119 1.31 -1.82 -14.95
CA PRO A 119 0.86 -0.82 -13.97
C PRO A 119 1.98 0.01 -13.33
N LEU A 120 3.25 -0.20 -13.70
CA LEU A 120 4.38 0.64 -13.27
C LEU A 120 4.81 1.54 -14.43
N THR A 121 4.84 2.86 -14.19
CA THR A 121 5.26 3.86 -15.17
C THR A 121 6.38 4.70 -14.59
N LEU A 122 7.44 4.91 -15.37
CA LEU A 122 8.49 5.89 -15.10
C LEU A 122 8.36 7.07 -16.05
N ASN A 123 8.53 8.27 -15.50
CA ASN A 123 8.40 9.54 -16.20
C ASN A 123 9.78 10.16 -16.44
N PHE A 124 9.98 10.67 -17.64
CA PHE A 124 11.23 11.27 -18.08
C PHE A 124 11.00 12.67 -18.65
N LEU A 125 11.84 13.61 -18.25
CA LEU A 125 11.83 14.98 -18.74
C LEU A 125 13.27 15.39 -19.04
N GLY A 126 13.52 15.89 -20.26
CA GLY A 126 14.88 16.23 -20.69
C GLY A 126 15.86 15.04 -20.65
N GLY A 127 15.36 13.83 -20.93
CA GLY A 127 16.16 12.60 -20.88
C GLY A 127 16.56 12.14 -19.48
N LYS A 128 15.94 12.67 -18.42
CA LYS A 128 16.20 12.30 -17.03
C LYS A 128 14.98 11.72 -16.35
N LEU A 129 15.17 10.72 -15.49
CA LEU A 129 14.12 10.19 -14.62
C LEU A 129 13.65 11.30 -13.68
N VAL A 130 12.36 11.63 -13.71
CA VAL A 130 11.80 12.70 -12.87
C VAL A 130 10.64 12.26 -11.99
N GLY A 131 10.10 11.07 -12.22
CA GLY A 131 8.99 10.58 -11.42
C GLY A 131 8.63 9.14 -11.74
N TRP A 132 7.75 8.59 -10.92
CA TRP A 132 7.19 7.27 -11.13
C TRP A 132 5.73 7.23 -10.65
N ARG A 133 4.99 6.26 -11.16
CA ARG A 133 3.62 5.95 -10.74
C ARG A 133 3.42 4.44 -10.75
N ALA A 134 2.79 3.93 -9.71
CA ALA A 134 2.40 2.52 -9.62
C ALA A 134 0.89 2.42 -9.39
N GLU A 135 0.21 1.59 -10.16
CA GLU A 135 -1.21 1.28 -10.02
C GLU A 135 -1.41 -0.16 -9.52
N LYS A 136 -2.65 -0.47 -9.10
CA LYS A 136 -3.07 -1.82 -8.71
C LYS A 136 -2.53 -2.89 -9.67
N GLY A 137 -1.84 -3.88 -9.10
CA GLY A 137 -1.21 -4.98 -9.85
C GLY A 137 0.29 -4.80 -10.07
N ALA A 138 0.86 -3.64 -9.78
CA ALA A 138 2.31 -3.45 -9.81
C ALA A 138 2.99 -4.30 -8.72
N PRO A 139 4.01 -5.12 -9.05
CA PRO A 139 4.72 -5.96 -8.09
C PRO A 139 5.77 -5.15 -7.32
N VAL A 140 5.34 -4.09 -6.65
CA VAL A 140 6.19 -3.10 -5.97
C VAL A 140 5.72 -2.85 -4.53
N VAL A 141 6.62 -2.32 -3.73
CA VAL A 141 6.36 -1.83 -2.36
C VAL A 141 7.02 -0.46 -2.21
N THR A 142 6.55 0.41 -1.33
CA THR A 142 7.29 1.64 -1.01
C THR A 142 8.45 1.36 -0.06
N VAL A 143 9.39 2.30 0.08
CA VAL A 143 10.51 2.18 1.02
C VAL A 143 10.06 2.02 2.48
N ASP A 144 8.83 2.44 2.77
CA ASP A 144 8.17 2.30 4.07
C ASP A 144 7.42 0.97 4.24
N GLY A 145 7.51 0.05 3.28
CA GLY A 145 6.81 -1.23 3.32
C GLY A 145 5.33 -1.15 2.91
N LEU A 146 4.86 0.01 2.45
CA LEU A 146 3.46 0.21 2.07
C LEU A 146 3.16 -0.34 0.68
N GLN A 147 1.96 -0.89 0.52
CA GLN A 147 1.52 -1.62 -0.66
C GLN A 147 0.18 -1.10 -1.15
N LEU A 148 -0.06 -1.28 -2.45
CA LEU A 148 -1.37 -1.07 -3.04
C LEU A 148 -2.39 -1.97 -2.34
N GLY A 149 -3.56 -1.42 -2.00
CA GLY A 149 -4.58 -2.09 -1.20
C GLY A 149 -4.45 -1.87 0.32
N ASN A 150 -3.40 -1.18 0.81
CA ASN A 150 -3.44 -0.67 2.17
C ASN A 150 -4.60 0.32 2.35
N THR A 151 -5.17 0.39 3.56
CA THR A 151 -6.13 1.45 3.90
C THR A 151 -5.41 2.75 4.25
N LEU A 152 -6.11 3.88 4.17
CA LEU A 152 -5.60 5.14 4.69
C LEU A 152 -5.27 5.02 6.20
N ALA A 153 -6.07 4.29 6.98
CA ALA A 153 -5.80 4.02 8.39
C ALA A 153 -4.47 3.28 8.61
N GLU A 154 -4.20 2.25 7.81
CA GLU A 154 -2.96 1.46 7.88
C GLU A 154 -1.74 2.32 7.55
N ILE A 155 -1.84 3.20 6.55
CA ILE A 155 -0.75 4.14 6.24
C ILE A 155 -0.56 5.13 7.39
N SER A 156 -1.65 5.71 7.90
CA SER A 156 -1.63 6.68 8.99
C SER A 156 -1.07 6.12 10.31
N ALA A 157 -1.11 4.80 10.51
CA ALA A 157 -0.51 4.13 11.66
C ALA A 157 1.02 4.11 11.59
N GLU A 158 1.58 4.04 10.38
CA GLU A 158 3.03 3.94 10.14
C GLU A 158 3.67 5.29 9.80
N ARG A 159 2.94 6.16 9.09
CA ARG A 159 3.43 7.43 8.55
C ARG A 159 2.36 8.50 8.64
N SER A 160 2.77 9.76 8.66
CA SER A 160 1.85 10.91 8.64
C SER A 160 1.18 11.06 7.27
N ALA A 161 0.10 10.32 7.03
CA ALA A 161 -0.71 10.41 5.82
C ALA A 161 -1.89 11.36 5.99
N ARG A 162 -2.21 12.07 4.91
CA ARG A 162 -3.37 12.97 4.84
C ARG A 162 -3.95 13.01 3.44
N ARG A 163 -5.25 13.25 3.34
CA ARG A 163 -5.89 13.64 2.08
C ARG A 163 -5.43 15.05 1.70
N VAL A 164 -5.26 15.31 0.40
CA VAL A 164 -4.88 16.63 -0.10
C VAL A 164 -6.11 17.55 -0.10
N PRO A 165 -6.14 18.63 0.69
CA PRO A 165 -7.30 19.53 0.74
C PRO A 165 -7.48 20.29 -0.58
N GLY A 166 -8.74 20.51 -0.99
CA GLY A 166 -9.05 21.33 -2.17
C GLY A 166 -8.61 20.73 -3.51
N THR A 167 -8.28 19.44 -3.55
CA THR A 167 -7.93 18.73 -4.79
C THR A 167 -9.10 18.61 -5.76
N THR A 168 -8.83 18.71 -7.07
CA THR A 168 -9.76 18.33 -8.14
C THR A 168 -9.67 16.85 -8.51
N LEU A 169 -8.67 16.13 -7.97
CA LEU A 169 -8.45 14.72 -8.20
C LEU A 169 -9.12 13.88 -7.09
N PRO A 170 -10.08 13.00 -7.43
CA PRO A 170 -10.73 12.16 -6.43
C PRO A 170 -9.74 11.29 -5.66
N GLY A 171 -9.87 11.29 -4.33
CA GLY A 171 -9.11 10.39 -3.46
C GLY A 171 -7.63 10.72 -3.29
N GLU A 172 -7.16 11.89 -3.73
CA GLU A 172 -5.75 12.27 -3.59
C GLU A 172 -5.31 12.32 -2.12
N PHE A 173 -4.16 11.71 -1.84
CA PHE A 173 -3.52 11.74 -0.54
C PHE A 173 -2.00 11.82 -0.69
N GLU A 174 -1.33 12.18 0.39
CA GLU A 174 0.12 12.22 0.49
C GLU A 174 0.57 11.79 1.87
N TYR A 175 1.79 11.26 1.97
CA TYR A 175 2.45 10.98 3.23
C TYR A 175 3.95 11.30 3.17
N ALA A 176 4.51 11.62 4.32
CA ALA A 176 5.95 11.81 4.48
C ALA A 176 6.63 10.43 4.50
N SER A 177 7.46 10.16 3.49
CA SER A 177 8.21 8.92 3.33
C SER A 177 9.42 8.90 4.27
N GLY A 178 9.82 7.71 4.71
CA GLY A 178 10.94 7.53 5.65
C GLY A 178 12.30 7.95 5.08
N ASP A 179 12.40 8.07 3.76
CA ASP A 179 13.58 8.57 3.03
C ASP A 179 13.62 10.10 2.89
N GLY A 180 12.71 10.83 3.54
CA GLY A 180 12.74 12.29 3.66
C GLY A 180 12.00 13.06 2.56
N GLY A 181 11.35 12.37 1.63
CA GLY A 181 10.47 12.99 0.62
C GLY A 181 8.98 12.76 0.87
N THR A 182 8.17 13.12 -0.12
CA THR A 182 6.71 12.88 -0.11
C THR A 182 6.35 11.83 -1.14
N ILE A 183 5.57 10.83 -0.74
CA ILE A 183 4.91 9.92 -1.66
C ILE A 183 3.42 10.25 -1.66
N GLY A 184 2.87 10.48 -2.86
CA GLY A 184 1.46 10.71 -3.09
C GLY A 184 0.75 9.45 -3.57
N GLY A 185 -0.57 9.53 -3.68
CA GLY A 185 -1.38 8.47 -4.25
C GLY A 185 -2.85 8.82 -4.38
N PHE A 186 -3.61 7.84 -4.86
CA PHE A 186 -5.07 7.92 -4.93
C PHE A 186 -5.72 6.78 -4.14
N LEU A 187 -6.79 7.13 -3.43
CA LEU A 187 -7.65 6.24 -2.66
C LEU A 187 -8.92 5.92 -3.44
N ASP A 188 -9.36 4.67 -3.35
CA ASP A 188 -10.70 4.23 -3.70
C ASP A 188 -11.57 4.18 -2.45
N GLY A 189 -12.69 4.91 -2.46
CA GLY A 189 -13.59 5.09 -1.33
C GLY A 189 -13.30 6.30 -0.43
N ALA A 190 -14.13 6.43 0.61
CA ALA A 190 -14.11 7.53 1.57
C ALA A 190 -13.69 7.08 2.98
N GLY A 191 -13.30 8.05 3.82
CA GLY A 191 -12.86 7.79 5.19
C GLY A 191 -11.54 7.03 5.28
N ASP A 192 -11.26 6.50 6.47
CA ASP A 192 -9.97 5.86 6.80
C ASP A 192 -9.86 4.44 6.24
N GLY A 193 -10.99 3.78 5.95
CA GLY A 193 -11.03 2.46 5.32
C GLY A 193 -10.78 2.48 3.81
N ALA A 194 -10.69 3.67 3.19
CA ALA A 194 -10.44 3.82 1.76
C ALA A 194 -9.10 3.18 1.37
N LYS A 195 -9.08 2.50 0.23
CA LYS A 195 -7.98 1.64 -0.20
C LYS A 195 -7.07 2.37 -1.18
N VAL A 196 -5.75 2.27 -1.01
CA VAL A 196 -4.80 2.82 -1.97
C VAL A 196 -4.87 2.04 -3.27
N VAL A 197 -5.14 2.73 -4.37
CA VAL A 197 -5.18 2.17 -5.73
C VAL A 197 -4.01 2.61 -6.59
N SER A 198 -3.28 3.64 -6.17
CA SER A 198 -2.02 4.02 -6.80
C SER A 198 -1.11 4.80 -5.85
N PHE A 199 0.19 4.74 -6.12
CA PHE A 199 1.21 5.61 -5.55
C PHE A 199 1.93 6.38 -6.66
N HIS A 200 2.49 7.53 -6.32
CA HIS A 200 3.41 8.28 -7.17
C HIS A 200 4.41 9.11 -6.38
N ALA A 201 5.53 9.44 -6.99
CA ALA A 201 6.44 10.48 -6.52
C ALA A 201 7.15 11.19 -7.68
N GLY A 202 7.70 12.36 -7.38
CA GLY A 202 8.33 13.23 -8.37
C GLY A 202 7.32 13.87 -9.32
N THR A 203 7.78 14.21 -10.52
CA THR A 203 6.96 14.88 -11.53
C THR A 203 6.02 13.89 -12.21
N THR A 204 4.72 14.08 -11.98
CA THR A 204 3.63 13.34 -12.63
C THR A 204 2.68 14.28 -13.35
N CYS A 205 2.13 13.84 -14.48
CA CYS A 205 1.16 14.62 -15.25
C CYS A 205 -0.28 14.18 -14.94
N PHE A 206 -0.85 14.68 -13.86
CA PHE A 206 -2.29 14.55 -13.60
C PHE A 206 -2.99 15.83 -14.07
N PHE A 207 -3.95 15.69 -14.98
CA PHE A 207 -4.76 16.82 -15.44
C PHE A 207 -5.71 17.25 -14.32
N ARG A 208 -5.75 18.55 -14.04
CA ARG A 208 -6.49 19.16 -12.93
C ARG A 208 -7.36 20.29 -13.41
#